data_AF-A0A093X0M3-F1
#
_entry.id   AF-A0A093X0M3-F1
#
_cell.length_a   1.000
_cell.length_b   1.000
_cell.length_c   1.000
_cell.angle_alpha   90.00
_cell.angle_beta   90.00
_cell.angle_gamma   90.00
#
_symmetry.space_group_name_H-M   'P 1'
#
loop_
_entity.id
_entity.type
_entity.pdbx_description
1 polymer ?
#
loop_
_entity_poly.entity_id
_entity_poly.type
_entity_poly.pdbx_seq_one_letter_code
_entity_poly.pdbx_strand_id
1 'polypeptide(L)'
;MASTTNDTPTVTPKYPIIDSHIHIYPASEAQTLAWHDPNSSLSANQHSLDEYTAATTSPPELEGFVFLETDRKNDLESGAEDGSGWAAPLMEVEWIRRVAVGAPKEGEGHDESHAKLVQGIVPWAPLPSGAAVMERYVAKAREAAGEAEKKI
;
A
#
# COMPACT_ATOMS: atom_id res chain seq x y z
N MET A 1 -18.77 -1.07 58.34
CA MET A 1 -19.65 -0.95 57.18
C MET A 1 -18.82 -1.25 55.94
N ALA A 2 -19.16 -2.29 55.19
CA ALA A 2 -18.44 -2.66 53.97
C ALA A 2 -19.00 -1.84 52.80
N SER A 3 -18.15 -0.99 52.20
CA SER A 3 -18.48 -0.27 50.98
C SER A 3 -18.31 -1.20 49.79
N THR A 4 -19.40 -1.53 49.11
CA THR A 4 -19.40 -2.29 47.86
C THR A 4 -19.55 -1.31 46.72
N THR A 5 -18.43 -0.91 46.11
CA THR A 5 -18.45 -0.15 44.87
C THR A 5 -18.65 -1.13 43.72
N ASN A 6 -19.85 -1.11 43.14
CA ASN A 6 -20.14 -1.73 41.86
C ASN A 6 -19.40 -0.96 40.75
N ASP A 7 -18.16 -1.35 40.47
CA ASP A 7 -17.51 -0.96 39.22
C ASP A 7 -18.21 -1.70 38.07
N THR A 8 -19.12 -1.00 37.41
CA THR A 8 -19.66 -1.47 36.14
C THR A 8 -18.55 -1.23 35.11
N PRO A 9 -18.00 -2.27 34.46
CA PRO A 9 -16.94 -2.06 33.48
C PRO A 9 -17.47 -1.16 32.37
N THR A 10 -16.85 0.00 32.19
CA THR A 10 -17.06 0.85 31.03
C THR A 10 -16.68 0.05 29.79
N VAL A 11 -17.70 -0.42 29.06
CA VAL A 11 -17.51 -0.98 27.72
C VAL A 11 -17.13 0.18 26.82
N THR A 12 -15.83 0.35 26.57
CA THR A 12 -15.38 1.25 25.51
C THR A 12 -15.87 0.65 24.19
N PRO A 13 -16.73 1.34 23.44
CA PRO A 13 -17.20 0.81 22.17
C PRO A 13 -15.99 0.61 21.24
N LYS A 14 -15.83 -0.62 20.73
CA LYS A 14 -14.82 -0.96 19.73
C LYS A 14 -15.35 -0.53 18.37
N TYR A 15 -14.63 0.37 17.71
CA TYR A 15 -14.93 0.81 16.36
C TYR A 15 -13.89 0.22 15.40
N PRO A 16 -14.29 -0.31 14.25
CA PRO A 16 -13.34 -0.72 13.23
C PRO A 16 -12.54 0.50 12.74
N ILE A 17 -11.22 0.34 12.62
CA ILE A 17 -10.28 1.36 12.17
C ILE A 17 -9.71 0.91 10.83
N ILE A 18 -9.79 1.81 9.85
CA ILE A 18 -9.03 1.69 8.60
C ILE A 18 -8.06 2.86 8.57
N ASP A 19 -6.78 2.55 8.41
CA ASP A 19 -5.77 3.56 8.12
C ASP A 19 -5.93 4.00 6.65
N SER A 20 -6.59 5.13 6.45
CA SER A 20 -7.01 5.56 5.11
C SER A 20 -5.85 5.98 4.21
N HIS A 21 -4.62 6.06 4.73
CA HIS A 21 -3.47 6.57 3.98
C HIS A 21 -2.17 6.02 4.54
N ILE A 22 -1.62 5.00 3.87
CA ILE A 22 -0.25 4.55 4.15
C ILE A 22 0.63 4.58 2.90
N HIS A 23 1.93 4.70 3.15
CA HIS A 23 2.97 4.46 2.16
C HIS A 23 3.90 3.38 2.69
N ILE A 24 4.10 2.36 1.87
CA ILE A 24 5.01 1.24 2.13
C ILE A 24 5.75 0.95 0.82
N TYR A 25 6.93 0.35 0.87
CA TYR A 25 7.74 -0.08 -0.28
C TYR A 25 8.85 -1.06 0.18
N PRO A 26 9.22 -2.06 -0.65
CA PRO A 26 10.29 -2.99 -0.33
C PRO A 26 11.67 -2.38 -0.63
N ALA A 27 12.72 -2.87 0.04
CA ALA A 27 14.10 -2.39 -0.16
C ALA A 27 14.56 -2.51 -1.62
N SER A 28 14.18 -3.62 -2.29
CA SER A 28 14.55 -3.92 -3.68
C SER A 28 14.07 -2.88 -4.68
N GLU A 29 13.03 -2.11 -4.33
CA GLU A 29 12.41 -1.14 -5.22
C GLU A 29 12.60 0.32 -4.76
N ALA A 30 13.28 0.56 -3.63
CA ALA A 30 13.47 1.91 -3.07
C ALA A 30 14.14 2.88 -4.05
N GLN A 31 15.05 2.40 -4.90
CA GLN A 31 15.70 3.23 -5.93
C GLN A 31 14.75 3.72 -7.02
N THR A 32 13.55 3.15 -7.11
CA THR A 32 12.52 3.57 -8.07
C THR A 32 11.68 4.74 -7.57
N LEU A 33 11.78 5.14 -6.30
CA LEU A 33 11.15 6.35 -5.79
C LEU A 33 11.79 7.58 -6.46
N ALA A 34 10.98 8.55 -6.91
CA ALA A 34 11.47 9.76 -7.56
C ALA A 34 12.29 10.64 -6.60
N TRP A 35 11.96 10.56 -5.31
CA TRP A 35 12.59 11.28 -4.21
C TRP A 35 13.61 10.44 -3.43
N HIS A 36 14.07 9.29 -3.98
CA HIS A 36 15.05 8.44 -3.30
C HIS A 36 16.37 9.18 -3.03
N ASP A 37 16.74 9.27 -1.76
CA ASP A 37 18.06 9.67 -1.29
C ASP A 37 18.63 8.57 -0.36
N PRO A 38 19.79 7.97 -0.68
CA PRO A 38 20.42 6.96 0.16
C PRO A 38 20.93 7.51 1.51
N ASN A 39 21.00 8.83 1.68
CA ASN A 39 21.36 9.49 2.94
C ASN A 39 20.14 9.90 3.79
N SER A 40 18.93 9.77 3.24
CA SER A 40 17.69 10.08 3.95
C SER A 40 17.27 8.90 4.82
N SER A 41 16.92 9.17 6.08
CA SER A 41 16.41 8.13 7.00
C SER A 41 15.12 7.47 6.50
N LEU A 42 14.38 8.13 5.61
CA LEU A 42 13.11 7.66 5.08
C LEU A 42 13.30 6.77 3.84
N SER A 43 14.03 7.23 2.83
CA SER A 43 14.18 6.48 1.57
C SER A 43 15.36 5.51 1.53
N ALA A 44 16.28 5.56 2.49
CA ALA A 44 17.42 4.64 2.55
C ALA A 44 17.05 3.22 2.99
N ASN A 45 15.91 3.07 3.67
CA ASN A 45 15.46 1.79 4.24
C ASN A 45 14.15 1.32 3.58
N GLN A 46 13.82 0.05 3.77
CA GLN A 46 12.50 -0.49 3.51
C GLN A 46 11.47 0.08 4.49
N HIS A 47 10.24 0.23 4.02
CA HIS A 47 9.06 0.45 4.84
C HIS A 47 7.99 -0.55 4.40
N SER A 48 7.95 -1.73 5.00
CA SER A 48 7.07 -2.83 4.62
C SER A 48 5.96 -3.05 5.65
N LEU A 49 5.23 -4.17 5.54
CA LEU A 49 4.17 -4.48 6.50
C LEU A 49 4.69 -5.02 7.83
N ASP A 50 5.90 -5.56 7.87
CA ASP A 50 6.57 -5.89 9.12
C ASP A 50 6.80 -4.62 9.96
N GLU A 51 7.32 -3.54 9.37
CA GLU A 51 7.48 -2.26 10.09
C GLU A 51 6.14 -1.62 10.43
N TYR A 52 5.15 -1.68 9.53
CA TYR A 52 3.82 -1.12 9.76
C TYR A 52 3.09 -1.79 10.93
N THR A 53 3.05 -3.13 10.96
CA THR A 53 2.38 -3.88 12.02
C THR A 53 3.09 -3.74 13.36
N ALA A 54 4.42 -3.67 13.36
CA ALA A 54 5.21 -3.37 14.55
C ALA A 54 4.93 -1.95 15.08
N ALA A 55 4.88 -0.95 14.20
CA ALA A 55 4.64 0.45 14.58
C ALA A 55 3.21 0.70 15.08
N THR A 56 2.22 0.06 14.46
CA THR A 56 0.81 0.18 14.88
C THR A 56 0.49 -0.66 16.11
N THR A 57 1.33 -1.63 16.47
CA THR A 57 1.05 -2.70 17.44
C THR A 57 -0.11 -3.62 17.05
N SER A 58 -0.65 -3.47 15.84
CA SER A 58 -1.78 -4.25 15.30
C SER A 58 -2.94 -4.39 16.28
N PRO A 59 -3.55 -3.27 16.72
CA PRO A 59 -4.65 -3.31 17.68
C PRO A 59 -5.81 -4.11 17.08
N PRO A 60 -6.62 -4.79 17.90
CA PRO A 60 -7.70 -5.64 17.41
C PRO A 60 -8.79 -4.87 16.64
N GLU A 61 -8.83 -3.55 16.76
CA GLU A 61 -9.70 -2.66 15.99
C GLU A 61 -9.18 -2.33 14.58
N LEU A 62 -7.90 -2.57 14.28
CA LEU A 62 -7.32 -2.31 12.95
C LEU A 62 -7.80 -3.36 11.95
N GLU A 63 -8.70 -2.96 11.07
CA GLU A 63 -9.25 -3.78 9.99
C GLU A 63 -8.38 -3.72 8.73
N GLY A 64 -7.47 -2.76 8.63
CA GLY A 64 -6.53 -2.64 7.53
C GLY A 64 -6.24 -1.21 7.12
N PHE A 65 -5.83 -1.04 5.86
CA PHE A 65 -5.37 0.23 5.31
C PHE A 65 -5.78 0.44 3.86
N VAL A 66 -5.68 1.69 3.41
CA VAL A 66 -5.67 2.06 1.99
C VAL A 66 -4.25 2.49 1.62
N PHE A 67 -3.64 1.75 0.69
CA PHE A 67 -2.32 2.08 0.18
C PHE A 67 -2.41 3.23 -0.82
N LEU A 68 -1.53 4.22 -0.67
CA LEU A 68 -1.33 5.28 -1.65
C LEU A 68 0.07 5.15 -2.26
N GLU A 69 0.11 5.39 -3.57
CA GLU A 69 1.32 5.46 -4.37
C GLU A 69 2.46 6.26 -3.72
N THR A 70 3.71 5.85 -4.01
CA THR A 70 4.90 6.39 -3.32
C THR A 70 5.76 7.31 -4.18
N ASP A 71 5.16 7.90 -5.22
CA ASP A 71 5.80 8.80 -6.18
C ASP A 71 7.02 8.16 -6.86
N ARG A 72 6.77 7.09 -7.61
CA ARG A 72 7.81 6.39 -8.36
C ARG A 72 8.20 7.15 -9.63
N LYS A 73 9.47 7.00 -10.00
CA LYS A 73 10.06 7.51 -11.24
C LYS A 73 9.19 7.13 -12.43
N ASN A 74 8.79 8.13 -13.19
CA ASN A 74 7.94 7.98 -14.35
C ASN A 74 8.39 8.97 -15.43
N ASP A 75 7.94 8.74 -16.66
CA ASP A 75 8.12 9.67 -17.75
C ASP A 75 6.81 9.85 -18.53
N LEU A 76 6.31 11.08 -18.58
CA LEU A 76 5.01 11.38 -19.19
C LEU A 76 5.06 11.31 -20.71
N GLU A 77 6.20 11.63 -21.32
CA GLU A 77 6.36 11.67 -22.78
C GLU A 77 6.37 10.25 -23.36
N SER A 78 7.33 9.41 -22.94
CA SER A 78 7.39 8.00 -23.35
C SER A 78 6.17 7.21 -22.85
N GLY A 79 5.64 7.52 -21.67
CA GLY A 79 4.38 6.97 -21.19
C GLY A 79 3.21 7.25 -22.13
N ALA A 80 3.10 8.48 -22.64
CA ALA A 80 2.07 8.82 -23.61
C ALA A 80 2.32 8.19 -24.98
N GLU A 81 3.57 8.02 -25.40
CA GLU A 81 3.93 7.42 -26.69
C GLU A 81 3.63 5.91 -26.74
N ASP A 82 4.19 5.14 -25.81
CA ASP A 82 4.13 3.67 -25.85
C ASP A 82 3.92 2.99 -24.49
N GLY A 83 3.83 3.78 -23.41
CA GLY A 83 3.62 3.29 -22.04
C GLY A 83 4.90 2.88 -21.31
N SER A 84 6.08 2.98 -21.94
CA SER A 84 7.36 2.61 -21.32
C SER A 84 7.72 3.48 -20.10
N GLY A 85 7.24 4.73 -20.06
CA GLY A 85 7.38 5.64 -18.93
C GLY A 85 6.60 5.27 -17.66
N TRP A 86 5.81 4.18 -17.68
CA TRP A 86 4.99 3.73 -16.54
C TRP A 86 5.56 2.54 -15.77
N ALA A 87 6.76 2.07 -16.15
CA ALA A 87 7.32 0.82 -15.62
C ALA A 87 7.39 0.78 -14.07
N ALA A 88 7.94 1.82 -13.42
CA ALA A 88 8.04 1.82 -11.97
C ALA A 88 6.69 2.04 -11.24
N PRO A 89 5.80 2.94 -11.70
CA PRO A 89 4.42 3.00 -11.19
C PRO A 89 3.68 1.66 -11.27
N LEU A 90 3.83 0.90 -12.37
CA LEU A 90 3.19 -0.41 -12.51
C LEU A 90 3.86 -1.50 -11.65
N MET A 91 5.18 -1.43 -11.46
CA MET A 91 5.91 -2.29 -10.52
C MET A 91 5.35 -2.16 -9.09
N GLU A 92 4.97 -0.96 -8.67
CA GLU A 92 4.32 -0.73 -7.38
C GLU A 92 2.97 -1.44 -7.26
N VAL A 93 2.16 -1.38 -8.32
CA VAL A 93 0.87 -2.08 -8.39
C VAL A 93 1.08 -3.59 -8.28
N GLU A 94 2.07 -4.13 -9.00
CA GLU A 94 2.42 -5.55 -8.92
C GLU A 94 2.89 -5.95 -7.52
N TRP A 95 3.58 -5.06 -6.81
CA TRP A 95 4.03 -5.30 -5.45
C TRP A 95 2.86 -5.30 -4.45
N ILE A 96 2.01 -4.28 -4.46
CA ILE A 96 0.83 -4.28 -3.57
C ILE A 96 -0.15 -5.39 -3.94
N ARG A 97 -0.23 -5.80 -5.22
CA ARG A 97 -0.96 -7.01 -5.60
C ARG A 97 -0.46 -8.24 -4.84
N ARG A 98 0.86 -8.46 -4.77
CA ARG A 98 1.44 -9.61 -4.04
C ARG A 98 1.01 -9.61 -2.58
N VAL A 99 1.04 -8.45 -1.94
CA VAL A 99 0.54 -8.27 -0.58
C VAL A 99 -0.94 -8.63 -0.50
N ALA A 100 -1.77 -8.04 -1.36
CA ALA A 100 -3.23 -8.18 -1.35
C ALA A 100 -3.73 -9.61 -1.57
N VAL A 101 -2.98 -10.42 -2.33
CA VAL A 101 -3.32 -11.83 -2.60
C VAL A 101 -2.55 -12.83 -1.73
N GLY A 102 -1.73 -12.34 -0.79
CA GLY A 102 -0.94 -13.19 0.11
C GLY A 102 0.10 -14.03 -0.63
N ALA A 103 0.84 -13.44 -1.57
CA ALA A 103 1.89 -14.11 -2.34
C ALA A 103 3.27 -13.48 -2.09
N PRO A 104 3.84 -13.62 -0.87
CA PRO A 104 5.06 -12.93 -0.49
C PRO A 104 6.28 -13.40 -1.29
N LYS A 105 7.21 -12.47 -1.50
CA LYS A 105 8.57 -12.77 -1.99
C LYS A 105 9.57 -12.54 -0.85
N GLU A 106 10.64 -13.32 -0.87
CA GLU A 106 11.73 -13.18 0.09
C GLU A 106 12.29 -11.75 0.08
N GLY A 107 12.42 -11.17 1.28
CA GLY A 107 12.98 -9.83 1.46
C GLY A 107 12.01 -8.66 1.26
N GLU A 108 10.72 -8.88 0.97
CA GLU A 108 9.73 -7.79 0.80
C GLU A 108 8.99 -7.40 2.09
N GLY A 109 9.31 -8.04 3.22
CA GLY A 109 8.78 -7.70 4.56
C GLY A 109 7.25 -7.78 4.71
N HIS A 110 6.68 -8.87 4.19
CA HIS A 110 5.29 -9.24 4.44
C HIS A 110 5.10 -10.75 4.33
N ASP A 111 4.03 -11.27 4.92
CA ASP A 111 3.59 -12.66 4.79
C ASP A 111 2.11 -12.75 4.32
N GLU A 112 1.59 -13.98 4.18
CA GLU A 112 0.23 -14.24 3.71
C GLU A 112 -0.86 -13.63 4.62
N SER A 113 -0.59 -13.51 5.92
CA SER A 113 -1.55 -13.00 6.91
C SER A 113 -1.85 -11.51 6.73
N HIS A 114 -0.96 -10.78 6.06
CA HIS A 114 -1.11 -9.37 5.76
C HIS A 114 -2.15 -9.08 4.66
N ALA A 115 -2.52 -10.07 3.84
CA ALA A 115 -3.45 -9.88 2.71
C ALA A 115 -4.79 -9.25 3.14
N LYS A 116 -5.31 -9.66 4.30
CA LYS A 116 -6.57 -9.15 4.85
C LYS A 116 -6.52 -7.66 5.20
N LEU A 117 -5.33 -7.07 5.39
CA LEU A 117 -5.16 -5.67 5.76
C LEU A 117 -5.32 -4.74 4.56
N VAL A 118 -5.19 -5.21 3.33
CA VAL A 118 -5.31 -4.33 2.15
C VAL A 118 -6.79 -4.06 1.88
N GLN A 119 -7.30 -2.89 2.26
CA GLN A 119 -8.69 -2.47 2.02
C GLN A 119 -8.88 -1.70 0.72
N GLY A 120 -7.82 -1.05 0.23
CA GLY A 120 -7.84 -0.32 -1.04
C GLY A 120 -6.44 0.04 -1.53
N ILE A 121 -6.36 0.39 -2.80
CA ILE A 121 -5.12 0.79 -3.49
C ILE A 121 -5.44 2.02 -4.33
N VAL A 122 -4.66 3.09 -4.15
CA VAL A 122 -4.68 4.29 -4.98
C VAL A 122 -3.34 4.38 -5.70
N PRO A 123 -3.24 3.87 -6.94
CA PRO A 123 -2.00 3.91 -7.70
C PRO A 123 -1.73 5.32 -8.25
N TRP A 124 -0.49 5.57 -8.62
CA TRP A 124 -0.09 6.75 -9.37
C TRP A 124 -0.87 6.86 -10.70
N ALA A 125 -0.98 8.05 -11.27
CA ALA A 125 -1.67 8.27 -12.53
C ALA A 125 -1.04 9.39 -13.38
N PRO A 126 -0.97 9.25 -14.72
CA PRO A 126 -0.47 10.28 -15.62
C PRO A 126 -1.54 11.36 -15.90
N LEU A 127 -2.04 12.01 -14.85
CA LEU A 127 -3.12 13.02 -14.93
C LEU A 127 -2.84 14.13 -15.98
N PRO A 128 -1.62 14.69 -16.10
CA PRO A 128 -1.33 15.73 -17.08
C PRO A 128 -1.42 15.26 -18.55
N SER A 129 -1.31 13.95 -18.81
CA SER A 129 -1.30 13.39 -20.17
C SER A 129 -2.71 13.29 -20.80
N GLY A 130 -3.75 13.70 -20.07
CA GLY A 130 -5.12 13.77 -20.57
C GLY A 130 -5.86 12.43 -20.56
N ALA A 131 -7.17 12.49 -20.80
CA ALA A 131 -8.08 11.37 -20.59
C ALA A 131 -7.72 10.11 -21.40
N ALA A 132 -7.36 10.27 -22.68
CA ALA A 132 -7.05 9.14 -23.55
C ALA A 132 -5.78 8.38 -23.12
N VAL A 133 -4.79 9.09 -22.55
CA VAL A 133 -3.58 8.46 -22.01
C VAL A 133 -3.88 7.82 -20.65
N MET A 134 -4.69 8.49 -19.82
CA MET A 134 -5.16 7.97 -18.54
C MET A 134 -5.93 6.65 -18.71
N GLU A 135 -6.80 6.53 -19.70
CA GLU A 135 -7.53 5.27 -19.99
C GLU A 135 -6.58 4.11 -20.33
N ARG A 136 -5.52 4.37 -21.10
CA ARG A 136 -4.50 3.36 -21.41
C ARG A 136 -3.71 2.97 -20.16
N TYR A 137 -3.34 3.94 -19.34
CA TYR A 137 -2.68 3.67 -18.07
C TYR A 137 -3.57 2.83 -17.14
N VAL A 138 -4.85 3.17 -17.01
CA VAL A 138 -5.81 2.40 -16.20
C VAL A 138 -5.93 0.96 -16.69
N ALA A 139 -5.90 0.71 -18.01
CA ALA A 139 -5.86 -0.65 -18.54
C ALA A 139 -4.59 -1.39 -18.09
N LYS A 140 -3.42 -0.74 -18.16
CA LYS A 140 -2.15 -1.33 -17.69
C LYS A 140 -2.11 -1.56 -16.19
N ALA A 141 -2.65 -0.64 -15.39
CA ALA A 141 -2.76 -0.79 -13.95
C ALA A 141 -3.70 -1.95 -13.59
N ARG A 142 -4.78 -2.17 -14.35
CA ARG A 142 -5.64 -3.36 -14.19
C ARG A 142 -4.91 -4.65 -14.53
N GLU A 143 -4.14 -4.68 -15.62
CA GLU A 143 -3.29 -5.83 -15.96
C GLU A 143 -2.32 -6.15 -14.82
N ALA A 144 -1.63 -5.13 -14.28
CA ALA A 144 -0.69 -5.27 -13.18
C ALA A 144 -1.35 -5.70 -11.86
N ALA A 145 -2.55 -5.20 -11.56
CA ALA A 145 -3.35 -5.59 -10.39
C ALA A 145 -3.91 -7.02 -10.52
N GLY A 146 -3.98 -7.55 -11.74
CA GLY A 146 -4.55 -8.86 -12.05
C GLY A 146 -6.09 -8.84 -12.03
N GLU A 147 -6.66 -10.02 -12.28
CA GLU A 147 -8.11 -10.20 -12.28
C GLU A 147 -8.71 -9.93 -10.90
N ALA A 148 -9.94 -9.42 -10.90
CA ALA A 148 -10.70 -9.22 -9.67
C ALA A 148 -11.06 -10.59 -9.07
N GLU A 149 -10.26 -11.06 -8.14
CA GLU A 149 -10.65 -12.17 -7.29
C GLU A 149 -11.70 -11.66 -6.30
N LYS A 150 -12.81 -12.39 -6.15
CA LYS A 150 -13.76 -12.08 -5.09
C LYS A 150 -13.02 -12.25 -3.77
N LYS A 151 -12.87 -11.16 -3.00
CA LYS A 151 -12.52 -11.27 -1.58
C LYS A 151 -13.55 -12.22 -0.94
N ILE A 152 -13.06 -13.35 -0.42
CA ILE A 152 -13.86 -14.41 0.22
C ILE A 152 -14.33 -13.92 1.59
#